data_AF-A0A7X0AGV6-F1
#
_entry.id   AF-A0A7X0AGV6-F1
#
_cell.length_a   1.000
_cell.length_b   1.000
_cell.length_c   1.000
_cell.angle_alpha   90.00
_cell.angle_beta   90.00
_cell.angle_gamma   90.00
#
_symmetry.space_group_name_H-M   'P 1'
#
loop_
_entity.id
_entity.type
_entity.pdbx_description
1 polymer ?
#
loop_
_entity_poly.entity_id
_entity_poly.type
_entity_poly.pdbx_seq_one_letter_code
_entity_poly.pdbx_strand_id
1 'polypeptide(L)'
;MTKLREARIEYHTGGSAGFFMPRRGIAEYEPSRPLSPLARLIRVHLHDLSSRRKKDGSPWEIIVEQIQRSLRLNEAQWVRARRELEAHGYYRAERQRRPNGKWQWIHHAFEDPQ
;
A
#
# COMPACT_ATOMS: atom_id res chain seq x y z
N MET A 1 -21.89 3.54 6.02
CA MET A 1 -20.62 2.79 6.15
C MET A 1 -19.76 3.17 4.96
N THR A 2 -18.60 3.80 5.17
CA THR A 2 -17.65 4.04 4.07
C THR A 2 -17.16 2.68 3.62
N LYS A 3 -17.52 2.27 2.41
CA LYS A 3 -17.15 0.96 1.86
C LYS A 3 -15.62 0.90 1.82
N LEU A 4 -15.02 -0.25 2.17
CA LEU A 4 -13.55 -0.48 2.12
C LEU A 4 -12.89 0.05 0.83
N ARG A 5 -13.65 0.06 -0.26
CA ARG A 5 -13.29 0.57 -1.59
C ARG A 5 -12.88 2.04 -1.59
N GLU A 6 -13.51 2.88 -0.79
CA GLU A 6 -13.23 4.32 -0.70
C GLU A 6 -12.10 4.65 0.29
N ALA A 7 -11.43 3.64 0.86
CA ALA A 7 -10.38 3.86 1.82
C ALA A 7 -9.12 4.41 1.15
N ARG A 8 -8.64 5.54 1.66
CA ARG A 8 -7.35 6.14 1.30
C ARG A 8 -6.21 5.32 1.88
N ILE A 9 -5.15 5.16 1.09
CA ILE A 9 -3.88 4.59 1.49
C ILE A 9 -2.86 5.71 1.65
N GLU A 10 -2.25 5.79 2.82
CA GLU A 10 -1.08 6.61 3.08
C GLU A 10 0.18 5.80 2.80
N TYR A 11 1.04 6.29 1.91
CA TYR A 11 2.29 5.62 1.58
C TYR A 11 3.45 6.28 2.34
N HIS A 12 4.17 5.48 3.11
CA HIS A 12 5.32 5.89 3.90
C HIS A 12 6.61 5.51 3.17
N THR A 13 7.31 6.53 2.70
CA THR A 13 8.65 6.36 2.10
C THR A 13 9.66 5.99 3.17
N GLY A 14 10.58 5.10 2.84
CA GLY A 14 11.64 4.65 3.75
C GLY A 14 12.58 5.79 4.14
N GLY A 15 13.14 5.70 5.36
CA GLY A 15 14.15 6.61 5.88
C GLY A 15 15.46 5.89 6.14
N SER A 16 16.39 5.96 5.18
CA SER A 16 17.81 5.70 5.48
C SER A 16 18.63 6.91 5.04
N ALA A 17 19.24 7.58 6.02
CA ALA A 17 20.29 8.55 5.80
C ALA A 17 21.31 8.01 4.79
N GLY A 18 21.42 8.71 3.66
CA GLY A 18 22.51 8.63 2.69
C GLY A 18 23.07 7.24 2.42
N PHE A 19 22.35 6.40 1.66
CA PHE A 19 22.87 5.51 0.62
C PHE A 19 21.70 4.63 0.15
N PHE A 20 20.96 5.04 -0.87
CA PHE A 20 20.07 4.11 -1.56
C PHE A 20 20.30 4.20 -3.07
N MET A 21 21.11 3.25 -3.56
CA MET A 21 21.06 2.79 -4.95
C MET A 21 19.61 2.40 -5.28
N PRO A 22 19.18 2.41 -6.56
CA PRO A 22 17.91 1.82 -6.94
C PRO A 22 18.01 0.30 -6.72
N ARG A 23 17.81 -0.18 -5.49
CA ARG A 23 18.19 -1.55 -5.11
C ARG A 23 17.06 -2.50 -5.50
N ARG A 24 17.45 -3.66 -6.02
CA ARG A 24 16.67 -4.88 -6.30
C ARG A 24 15.71 -5.36 -5.17
N GLY A 25 15.56 -4.64 -4.05
CA GLY A 25 14.79 -4.97 -2.85
C GLY A 25 13.28 -4.64 -2.89
N ILE A 26 12.76 -3.99 -3.93
CA ILE A 26 11.29 -3.88 -4.11
C ILE A 26 10.68 -5.26 -4.41
N ALA A 27 11.49 -6.26 -4.81
CA ALA A 27 11.00 -7.61 -5.06
C ALA A 27 10.63 -8.36 -3.77
N GLU A 28 11.52 -8.45 -2.78
CA GLU A 28 11.38 -9.36 -1.63
C GLU A 28 12.22 -8.86 -0.43
N TYR A 29 11.65 -8.78 0.78
CA TYR A 29 12.42 -8.54 2.03
C TYR A 29 13.07 -9.84 2.53
N GLU A 30 12.32 -10.93 2.43
CA GLU A 30 12.60 -12.21 3.08
C GLU A 30 12.61 -13.31 2.00
N PRO A 31 13.80 -13.71 1.50
CA PRO A 31 13.90 -14.73 0.45
C PRO A 31 13.34 -16.10 0.87
N SER A 32 13.32 -16.40 2.17
CA SER A 32 12.71 -17.60 2.74
C SER A 32 11.19 -17.61 2.70
N ARG A 33 10.57 -16.45 2.49
CA ARG A 33 9.12 -16.26 2.39
C ARG A 33 8.83 -15.22 1.31
N PRO A 34 8.97 -15.58 0.03
CA PRO A 34 8.80 -14.62 -1.05
C PRO A 34 7.32 -14.20 -1.15
N LEU A 35 7.09 -12.92 -1.41
CA LEU A 35 5.76 -12.42 -1.74
C LEU A 35 5.25 -13.10 -3.01
N SER A 36 3.96 -13.44 -3.02
CA SER A 36 3.25 -13.91 -4.20
C SER A 36 3.37 -12.89 -5.33
N PRO A 37 3.29 -13.33 -6.61
CA PRO A 37 3.37 -12.43 -7.75
C PRO A 37 2.36 -11.28 -7.68
N LEU A 38 1.15 -11.55 -7.16
CA LEU A 38 0.11 -10.54 -7.01
C LEU A 38 0.46 -9.51 -5.92
N ALA A 39 0.89 -9.95 -4.73
CA ALA A 39 1.28 -9.04 -3.66
C ALA A 39 2.46 -8.15 -4.08
N ARG A 40 3.44 -8.73 -4.80
CA ARG A 40 4.56 -8.00 -5.38
C ARG A 40 4.13 -6.96 -6.40
N LEU A 41 3.22 -7.32 -7.31
CA LEU A 41 2.67 -6.39 -8.29
C LEU A 41 1.95 -5.22 -7.61
N ILE A 42 1.15 -5.50 -6.57
CA ILE A 42 0.48 -4.46 -5.78
C ILE A 42 1.50 -3.54 -5.11
N ARG A 43 2.57 -4.09 -4.50
CA ARG A 43 3.63 -3.29 -3.87
C ARG A 43 4.32 -2.36 -4.87
N VAL A 44 4.72 -2.88 -6.03
CA VAL A 44 5.32 -2.07 -7.11
C VAL A 44 4.37 -0.97 -7.58
N HIS A 45 3.09 -1.30 -7.74
CA HIS A 45 2.09 -0.33 -8.17
C HIS A 45 1.85 0.77 -7.12
N LEU A 46 1.80 0.41 -5.83
CA LEU A 46 1.68 1.38 -4.73
C LEU A 46 2.86 2.36 -4.70
N HIS A 47 4.08 1.87 -4.89
CA HIS A 47 5.29 2.70 -4.97
C HIS A 47 5.27 3.62 -6.20
N ASP A 48 4.89 3.10 -7.36
CA ASP A 48 4.73 3.93 -8.57
C ASP A 48 3.73 5.06 -8.32
N LEU A 49 2.56 4.76 -7.76
CA LEU A 49 1.55 5.77 -7.44
C LEU A 49 2.03 6.80 -6.40
N SER A 50 2.81 6.39 -5.40
CA SER A 50 3.35 7.32 -4.38
C SER A 50 4.40 8.28 -4.93
N SER A 51 5.09 7.90 -6.00
CA SER A 51 6.07 8.75 -6.69
C SER A 51 5.41 9.82 -7.58
N ARG A 52 4.15 9.61 -7.99
CA ARG A 52 3.44 10.52 -8.91
C ARG A 52 3.07 11.84 -8.23
N ARG A 53 3.08 12.90 -9.02
CA ARG A 53 2.66 14.26 -8.61
C ARG A 53 1.56 14.76 -9.55
N LYS A 54 0.65 15.56 -9.01
CA LYS A 54 -0.35 16.29 -9.80
C LYS A 54 0.31 17.53 -10.43
N LYS A 55 -0.41 18.20 -11.34
CA LYS A 55 0.10 19.42 -12.01
C LYS A 55 0.46 20.55 -11.03
N ASP A 56 -0.20 20.58 -9.88
CA ASP A 56 0.04 21.54 -8.79
C ASP A 56 1.20 21.14 -7.85
N GLY A 57 1.91 20.05 -8.15
CA GLY A 57 3.00 19.52 -7.33
C GLY A 57 2.57 18.70 -6.11
N SER A 58 1.26 18.58 -5.83
CA SER A 58 0.76 17.77 -4.72
C SER A 58 0.87 16.26 -5.00
N PRO A 59 1.04 15.42 -3.96
CA PRO A 59 1.06 13.96 -4.12
C PRO A 59 -0.29 13.43 -4.61
N TRP A 60 -0.23 12.34 -5.38
CA TRP A 60 -1.44 11.60 -5.76
C TRP A 60 -2.07 10.96 -4.53
N GLU A 61 -3.39 10.99 -4.48
CA GLU A 61 -4.14 10.24 -3.48
C GLU A 61 -4.29 8.81 -3.96
N ILE A 62 -3.95 7.84 -3.11
CA ILE A 62 -4.05 6.41 -3.41
C ILE A 62 -5.32 5.88 -2.75
N ILE A 63 -6.21 5.27 -3.54
CA ILE A 63 -7.49 4.73 -3.07
C ILE A 63 -7.59 3.25 -3.42
N VAL A 64 -8.07 2.42 -2.49
CA VAL A 64 -8.22 0.96 -2.67
C VAL A 64 -8.99 0.61 -3.95
N GLU A 65 -10.13 1.26 -4.21
CA GLU A 65 -10.92 1.00 -5.41
C GLU A 65 -10.15 1.27 -6.70
N GLN A 66 -9.31 2.30 -6.72
CA GLN A 66 -8.51 2.64 -7.90
C GLN A 66 -7.45 1.58 -8.16
N ILE A 67 -6.84 1.03 -7.12
CA ILE A 67 -5.89 -0.09 -7.23
C ILE A 67 -6.61 -1.35 -7.73
N GLN A 68 -7.77 -1.67 -7.16
CA GLN A 68 -8.56 -2.82 -7.59
C GLN A 68 -8.95 -2.69 -9.07
N ARG A 69 -9.33 -1.49 -9.51
CA ARG A 69 -9.68 -1.22 -10.91
C ARG A 69 -8.46 -1.26 -11.84
N SER A 70 -7.34 -0.64 -11.48
CA SER A 70 -6.13 -0.59 -12.32
C SER A 70 -5.52 -1.96 -12.54
N LEU A 71 -5.54 -2.81 -11.51
CA LEU A 71 -5.00 -4.17 -11.55
C LEU A 71 -6.06 -5.25 -11.83
N ARG A 72 -7.31 -4.85 -12.12
CA ARG A 72 -8.47 -5.73 -12.36
C ARG A 72 -8.67 -6.80 -11.27
N LEU A 73 -8.49 -6.41 -10.02
CA LEU A 73 -8.62 -7.28 -8.85
C LEU A 73 -10.05 -7.29 -8.35
N ASN A 74 -10.55 -8.49 -8.05
CA ASN A 74 -11.73 -8.62 -7.23
C ASN A 74 -11.38 -8.42 -5.73
N GLU A 75 -12.42 -8.35 -4.91
CA GLU A 75 -12.29 -8.09 -3.48
C GLU A 75 -11.51 -9.19 -2.74
N ALA A 76 -11.73 -10.46 -3.09
CA ALA A 76 -11.02 -11.58 -2.47
C ALA A 76 -9.52 -11.58 -2.80
N GLN A 77 -9.15 -11.27 -4.05
CA GLN A 77 -7.76 -11.13 -4.49
C GLN A 77 -7.06 -9.99 -3.75
N TRP A 78 -7.72 -8.84 -3.64
CA TRP A 78 -7.21 -7.71 -2.87
C TRP A 78 -7.00 -8.08 -1.40
N VAL A 79 -8.01 -8.66 -0.73
CA VAL A 79 -7.92 -9.03 0.69
C VAL A 79 -6.79 -10.02 0.92
N ARG A 80 -6.64 -11.02 0.04
CA ARG A 80 -5.56 -12.01 0.13
C ARG A 80 -4.19 -11.35 0.02
N ALA A 81 -3.96 -10.56 -1.02
CA ALA A 81 -2.66 -9.92 -1.23
C ALA A 81 -2.34 -8.86 -0.17
N ARG A 82 -3.36 -8.11 0.29
CA ARG A 82 -3.21 -7.16 1.39
C ARG A 82 -2.77 -7.85 2.69
N ARG A 83 -3.41 -8.97 3.06
CA ARG A 83 -3.02 -9.74 4.26
C ARG A 83 -1.60 -10.28 4.16
N GLU A 84 -1.19 -10.67 2.96
CA GLU A 84 0.18 -11.09 2.70
C GLU A 84 1.16 -9.92 2.88
N LEU A 85 0.88 -8.76 2.30
CA LEU A 85 1.68 -7.56 2.53
C LEU A 85 1.73 -7.15 4.01
N GLU A 86 0.63 -7.31 4.76
CA GLU A 86 0.59 -7.11 6.21
C GLU A 86 1.50 -8.09 6.96
N ALA A 87 1.47 -9.38 6.60
CA ALA A 87 2.33 -10.39 7.21
C ALA A 87 3.83 -10.11 6.98
N HIS A 88 4.16 -9.41 5.90
CA HIS A 88 5.51 -8.99 5.56
C HIS A 88 5.86 -7.57 6.03
N GLY A 89 4.98 -6.89 6.78
CA GLY A 89 5.22 -5.54 7.31
C GLY A 89 5.10 -4.40 6.29
N TYR A 90 4.76 -4.70 5.04
CA TYR A 90 4.61 -3.70 3.96
C TYR A 90 3.27 -2.99 3.94
N TYR A 91 2.33 -3.43 4.78
CA TYR A 91 1.01 -2.87 4.84
C TYR A 91 0.46 -2.91 6.26
N ARG A 92 -0.39 -1.96 6.59
CA ARG A 92 -1.17 -1.98 7.84
C ARG A 92 -2.53 -1.36 7.60
N ALA A 93 -3.59 -2.05 7.99
CA ALA A 93 -4.93 -1.45 8.03
C ALA A 93 -5.41 -1.35 9.47
N GLU A 94 -5.70 -0.13 9.91
CA GLU A 94 -6.18 0.14 11.26
C GLU A 94 -7.62 0.67 11.21
N ARG A 95 -8.43 0.28 12.19
CA ARG A 95 -9.78 0.82 12.33
C ARG A 95 -9.74 1.94 13.35
N GLN A 96 -9.87 3.19 12.89
CA GLN A 96 -9.96 4.35 13.75
C GLN A 96 -11.39 4.84 13.89
N ARG A 97 -11.72 5.32 15.09
CA ARG A 97 -12.98 6.00 15.38
C ARG A 97 -12.78 7.49 15.17
N ARG A 98 -13.49 8.06 14.20
CA ARG A 98 -13.46 9.50 13.93
C ARG A 98 -14.10 10.29 15.09
N PRO A 99 -13.79 11.60 15.23
CA PRO A 99 -14.42 12.47 16.23
C PRO A 99 -15.96 12.51 16.15
N ASN A 100 -16.52 12.27 14.97
CA ASN A 100 -17.97 12.16 14.76
C ASN A 100 -18.56 10.79 15.17
N GLY A 101 -17.80 9.94 15.86
CA GLY A 101 -18.21 8.65 16.37
C GLY A 101 -18.21 7.51 15.35
N LYS A 102 -17.99 7.77 14.05
CA LYS A 102 -17.99 6.76 12.98
C LYS A 102 -16.66 6.02 12.87
N TRP A 103 -16.73 4.72 12.59
CA TRP A 103 -15.55 3.91 12.27
C TRP A 103 -15.10 4.13 10.83
N GLN A 104 -13.80 4.23 10.63
CA GLN A 104 -13.15 4.26 9.32
C GLN A 104 -11.93 3.34 9.32
N TRP A 105 -11.68 2.69 8.20
CA TRP A 105 -10.40 2.07 7.94
C TRP A 105 -9.39 3.09 7.44
N ILE A 106 -8.22 3.10 8.07
CA ILE A 106 -7.04 3.82 7.62
C ILE A 106 -6.04 2.78 7.15
N HIS A 107 -5.51 3.00 5.96
CA HIS A 107 -4.59 2.07 5.34
C HIS A 107 -3.23 2.74 5.18
N HIS A 108 -2.19 2.03 5.54
CA HIS A 108 -0.82 2.45 5.41
C HIS A 108 -0.06 1.43 4.57
N ALA A 109 0.70 1.90 3.60
CA ALA A 109 1.64 1.11 2.82
C ALA A 109 3.05 1.62 3.12
N PHE A 110 4.01 0.71 3.22
CA PHE A 110 5.38 1.05 3.59
C PHE A 110 6.35 0.59 2.52
N GLU A 111 7.33 1.43 2.22
CA GLU A 111 8.44 1.04 1.36
C GLU A 111 9.32 -0.02 2.01
N ASP A 112 9.65 0.20 3.29
CA ASP A 112 10.37 -0.72 4.17
C ASP A 112 9.41 -1.35 5.18
N PRO A 113 9.56 -2.65 5.51
CA PRO A 113 8.64 -3.34 6.40
C PRO A 113 8.70 -2.79 7.83
N GLN A 114 7.53 -2.77 8.51
CA GLN A 114 7.33 -2.29 9.87
C GLN A 114 6.89 -3.39 10.84
#